data_AF-A0A0M9DXZ1-F1
#
_entry.id   AF-A0A0M9DXZ1-F1
#
_cell.length_a   1.000
_cell.length_b   1.000
_cell.length_c   1.000
_cell.angle_alpha   90.00
_cell.angle_beta   90.00
_cell.angle_gamma   90.00
#
_symmetry.space_group_name_H-M   'P 1'
#
loop_
_entity.id
_entity.type
_entity.pdbx_description
1 polymer ?
#
loop_
_entity_poly.entity_id
_entity_poly.type
_entity_poly.pdbx_seq_one_letter_code
_entity_poly.pdbx_strand_id
1 'polypeptide(L)'
;SYKALIGGSSGNFFIGKNDKTSGIGVQDSEFKIISSTSDAWNGEWHFLCFVSYESYENNKIIKKNKLFVDATQIGSTTNFSGGTGDIYIAHENESDGYYFKGLIDEVKFYNKELNETEIKTLFDSSAINCDPDCYEAGKKSVKRGDYNDNEKIDLGDAIGILQELTTSSTKYQLTSCKAILDNGISKGDGIYTIDPDGQGNIEPFDVFCDMSSDGGGWTKIEYKMDLELKNHFNDEGDKSRYLSNNFETVLSTDKILAIQKVSTEGKQQYVGECKNVIHYLYEAAETDKYRHAFGYKFIDNTESFSQRQDYTDPNNPNLIIQVLEDGCKENDDVLRSTSVMIKSVKVPLINVKSSDNGDSTDEFGSQLTKNPAWLR
;
A
#
# COMPACT_ATOMS: atom_id res chain seq x y z
N SER A 1 -28.89 -15.50 29.39
CA SER A 1 -28.14 -15.14 30.61
C SER A 1 -27.33 -13.91 30.33
N TYR A 2 -27.15 -13.04 31.34
CA TYR A 2 -26.34 -11.83 31.22
C TYR A 2 -24.91 -12.13 30.76
N LYS A 3 -24.38 -11.27 29.89
CA LYS A 3 -23.03 -11.37 29.33
C LYS A 3 -22.40 -9.99 29.25
N ALA A 4 -21.60 -9.63 30.25
CA ALA A 4 -20.88 -8.36 30.31
C ALA A 4 -19.62 -8.43 29.46
N LEU A 5 -19.54 -7.61 28.42
CA LEU A 5 -18.29 -7.39 27.68
C LEU A 5 -17.44 -6.36 28.40
N ILE A 6 -18.07 -5.30 28.90
CA ILE A 6 -17.45 -4.26 29.72
C ILE A 6 -18.39 -3.97 30.89
N GLY A 7 -17.85 -3.89 32.10
CA GLY A 7 -18.59 -3.56 33.32
C GLY A 7 -17.85 -2.57 34.18
N GLY A 8 -18.56 -1.90 35.09
CA GLY A 8 -17.96 -0.96 36.04
C GLY A 8 -17.83 -1.57 37.42
N SER A 9 -16.86 -1.10 38.20
CA SER A 9 -16.72 -1.49 39.59
C SER A 9 -17.88 -1.02 40.47
N SER A 10 -18.61 0.02 40.05
CA SER A 10 -19.74 0.61 40.75
C SER A 10 -21.08 0.29 40.09
N GLY A 11 -21.44 -0.99 39.94
CA GLY A 11 -22.80 -1.58 39.73
C GLY A 11 -23.80 -1.00 38.71
N ASN A 12 -23.49 0.10 38.03
CA ASN A 12 -24.40 0.86 37.17
C ASN A 12 -23.77 1.13 35.80
N PHE A 13 -22.71 0.41 35.40
CA PHE A 13 -22.10 0.54 34.08
C PHE A 13 -21.93 -0.84 33.48
N PHE A 14 -22.62 -1.10 32.37
CA PHE A 14 -22.54 -2.37 31.65
C PHE A 14 -22.70 -2.16 30.15
N ILE A 15 -21.86 -2.83 29.36
CA ILE A 15 -22.00 -3.00 27.91
C ILE A 15 -22.01 -4.50 27.62
N GLY A 16 -23.06 -4.98 26.97
CA GLY A 16 -23.20 -6.41 26.71
C GLY A 16 -24.65 -6.82 26.48
N LYS A 17 -24.93 -8.10 26.73
CA LYS A 17 -26.27 -8.70 26.55
C LYS A 17 -26.99 -8.87 27.87
N ASN A 18 -28.21 -8.33 27.92
CA ASN A 18 -29.18 -8.59 28.97
C ASN A 18 -29.88 -9.94 28.74
N ASP A 19 -30.32 -10.62 29.80
CA ASP A 19 -31.02 -11.89 29.71
C ASP A 19 -32.39 -11.82 29.01
N LYS A 20 -32.98 -10.62 28.90
CA LYS A 20 -34.29 -10.38 28.26
C LYS A 20 -34.23 -10.20 26.74
N THR A 21 -33.05 -10.07 26.13
CA THR A 21 -32.90 -9.75 24.70
C THR A 21 -31.78 -10.52 24.02
N SER A 22 -31.86 -10.68 22.70
CA SER A 22 -30.75 -11.15 21.87
C SER A 22 -29.74 -10.05 21.53
N GLY A 23 -30.15 -8.78 21.58
CA GLY A 23 -29.32 -7.63 21.21
C GLY A 23 -28.25 -7.25 22.24
N ILE A 24 -27.27 -6.48 21.78
CA ILE A 24 -26.28 -5.80 22.60
C ILE A 24 -26.78 -4.41 23.00
N GLY A 25 -26.50 -4.00 24.23
CA GLY A 25 -26.90 -2.69 24.74
C GLY A 25 -25.96 -2.18 25.82
N VAL A 26 -26.34 -1.03 26.39
CA VAL A 26 -25.66 -0.45 27.54
C VAL A 26 -26.64 -0.23 28.68
N GLN A 27 -26.13 -0.26 29.90
CA GLN A 27 -26.90 -0.02 31.10
C GLN A 27 -26.24 1.05 31.94
N ASP A 28 -27.07 1.99 32.35
CA ASP A 28 -26.80 3.03 33.34
C ASP A 28 -28.02 3.16 34.24
N SER A 29 -27.97 2.52 35.41
CA SER A 29 -29.08 2.35 36.38
C SER A 29 -30.29 1.51 35.90
N GLU A 30 -30.78 1.72 34.68
CA GLU A 30 -31.71 0.82 33.99
C GLU A 30 -31.08 0.31 32.69
N PHE A 31 -31.29 -0.96 32.35
CA PHE A 31 -30.86 -1.48 31.05
C PHE A 31 -31.64 -0.79 29.93
N LYS A 32 -30.94 -0.06 29.06
CA LYS A 32 -31.54 0.60 27.90
C LYS A 32 -31.01 -0.06 26.64
N ILE A 33 -31.94 -0.67 25.91
CA ILE A 33 -31.68 -1.25 24.60
C ILE A 33 -31.32 -0.08 23.66
N ILE A 34 -30.03 0.02 23.30
CA ILE A 34 -29.59 0.94 22.24
C ILE A 34 -29.95 0.35 20.86
N SER A 35 -30.02 -0.98 20.73
CA SER A 35 -30.43 -1.67 19.50
C SER A 35 -30.93 -3.10 19.76
N SER A 36 -31.94 -3.55 19.02
CA SER A 36 -32.53 -4.91 19.13
C SER A 36 -32.15 -5.86 18.00
N THR A 37 -31.28 -5.47 17.05
CA THR A 37 -31.31 -6.10 15.71
C THR A 37 -30.00 -6.71 15.17
N SER A 38 -28.90 -6.75 15.91
CA SER A 38 -27.72 -7.54 15.49
C SER A 38 -27.48 -8.68 16.47
N ASP A 39 -27.63 -9.93 16.01
CA ASP A 39 -27.26 -11.11 16.80
C ASP A 39 -25.74 -11.25 16.85
N ALA A 40 -25.06 -10.35 17.55
CA ALA A 40 -23.62 -10.39 17.81
C ALA A 40 -23.21 -11.55 18.75
N TRP A 41 -24.13 -12.47 19.02
CA TRP A 41 -24.01 -13.62 19.92
C TRP A 41 -24.23 -14.94 19.16
N ASN A 42 -23.91 -14.93 17.87
CA ASN A 42 -24.04 -16.05 16.94
C ASN A 42 -22.86 -17.05 17.01
N GLY A 43 -21.81 -16.74 17.78
CA GLY A 43 -20.60 -17.57 17.90
C GLY A 43 -19.47 -17.19 16.93
N GLU A 44 -19.64 -16.14 16.14
CA GLU A 44 -18.61 -15.57 15.26
C GLU A 44 -17.88 -14.41 15.95
N TRP A 45 -16.73 -14.01 15.38
CA TRP A 45 -16.02 -12.81 15.81
C TRP A 45 -16.76 -11.56 15.35
N HIS A 46 -16.93 -10.61 16.27
CA HIS A 46 -17.53 -9.31 15.97
C HIS A 46 -16.65 -8.18 16.48
N PHE A 47 -16.54 -7.12 15.68
CA PHE A 47 -15.92 -5.89 16.12
C PHE A 47 -16.94 -5.04 16.86
N LEU A 48 -16.62 -4.62 18.08
CA LEU A 48 -17.48 -3.75 18.87
C LEU A 48 -16.80 -2.43 19.18
N CYS A 49 -17.48 -1.31 18.89
CA CYS A 49 -17.02 0.01 19.28
C CYS A 49 -18.14 0.81 19.95
N PHE A 50 -17.87 1.27 21.17
CA PHE A 50 -18.72 2.21 21.90
C PHE A 50 -18.04 3.58 21.93
N VAL A 51 -18.75 4.61 21.49
CA VAL A 51 -18.24 5.98 21.41
C VAL A 51 -19.07 6.86 22.32
N SER A 52 -18.43 7.57 23.24
CA SER A 52 -19.05 8.59 24.09
C SER A 52 -18.45 9.96 23.78
N TYR A 53 -19.28 10.98 23.61
CA TYR A 53 -18.87 12.32 23.23
C TYR A 53 -19.81 13.39 23.79
N GLU A 54 -19.38 14.64 23.78
CA GLU A 54 -20.15 15.77 24.29
C GLU A 54 -20.62 16.68 23.14
N SER A 55 -21.90 17.05 23.11
CA SER A 55 -22.44 18.07 22.22
C SER A 55 -22.95 19.28 23.01
N TYR A 56 -22.82 20.48 22.44
CA TYR A 56 -23.35 21.70 23.03
C TYR A 56 -24.68 22.08 22.36
N GLU A 57 -25.78 21.91 23.08
CA GLU A 57 -27.14 22.14 22.57
C GLU A 57 -27.95 22.93 23.60
N ASN A 58 -28.73 23.92 23.16
CA ASN A 58 -29.58 24.74 24.04
C ASN A 58 -28.82 25.33 25.26
N ASN A 59 -27.59 25.80 25.06
CA ASN A 59 -26.70 26.28 26.11
C ASN A 59 -26.35 25.26 27.21
N LYS A 60 -26.35 23.96 26.88
CA LYS A 60 -26.00 22.88 27.81
C LYS A 60 -25.12 21.84 27.11
N ILE A 61 -24.15 21.30 27.86
CA ILE A 61 -23.39 20.12 27.43
C ILE A 61 -24.28 18.88 27.59
N ILE A 62 -24.45 18.12 26.51
CA ILE A 62 -25.18 16.86 26.45
C ILE A 62 -24.20 15.75 26.12
N LYS A 63 -24.14 14.71 26.96
CA LYS A 63 -23.37 13.50 26.66
C LYS A 63 -24.15 12.63 25.69
N LYS A 64 -23.53 12.25 24.58
CA LYS A 64 -24.09 11.38 23.55
C LYS A 64 -23.24 10.15 23.39
N ASN A 65 -23.89 9.06 22.99
CA ASN A 65 -23.25 7.77 22.86
C ASN A 65 -23.74 7.05 21.62
N LYS A 66 -22.84 6.34 20.96
CA LYS A 66 -23.10 5.50 19.78
C LYS A 66 -22.50 4.12 20.00
N LEU A 67 -23.18 3.10 19.49
CA LEU A 67 -22.69 1.73 19.50
C LEU A 67 -22.60 1.22 18.06
N PHE A 68 -21.46 0.62 17.73
CA PHE A 68 -21.16 0.04 16.42
C PHE A 68 -20.85 -1.44 16.58
N VAL A 69 -21.41 -2.26 15.68
CA VAL A 69 -21.04 -3.66 15.48
C VAL A 69 -20.60 -3.79 14.03
N ASP A 70 -19.42 -4.36 13.80
CA ASP A 70 -18.84 -4.58 12.46
C ASP A 70 -18.86 -3.30 11.60
N ALA A 71 -18.31 -2.22 12.16
CA ALA A 71 -18.32 -0.85 11.64
C ALA A 71 -19.70 -0.22 11.36
N THR A 72 -20.80 -0.91 11.64
CA THR A 72 -22.15 -0.39 11.40
C THR A 72 -22.72 0.17 12.70
N GLN A 73 -23.16 1.44 12.69
CA GLN A 73 -23.82 2.02 13.86
C GLN A 73 -25.16 1.32 14.08
N ILE A 74 -25.28 0.57 15.18
CA ILE A 74 -26.50 -0.17 15.52
C ILE A 74 -27.44 0.63 16.41
N GLY A 75 -26.97 1.68 17.08
CA GLY A 75 -27.84 2.64 17.78
C GLY A 75 -27.11 3.75 18.53
N SER A 76 -27.89 4.64 19.17
CA SER A 76 -27.37 5.78 19.95
C SER A 76 -28.26 6.14 21.16
N THR A 77 -27.70 6.86 22.14
CA THR A 77 -28.43 7.38 23.31
C THR A 77 -27.81 8.68 23.84
N THR A 78 -28.63 9.53 24.49
CA THR A 78 -28.22 10.80 25.12
C THR A 78 -28.17 10.75 26.65
N ASN A 79 -28.52 9.60 27.25
CA ASN A 79 -28.68 9.44 28.70
C ASN A 79 -27.77 8.31 29.20
N PHE A 80 -26.46 8.54 29.12
CA PHE A 80 -25.45 7.67 29.70
C PHE A 80 -24.45 8.56 30.45
N SER A 81 -24.52 8.50 31.78
CA SER A 81 -23.68 9.23 32.70
C SER A 81 -22.38 8.48 33.04
N GLY A 82 -22.35 7.16 32.83
CA GLY A 82 -21.22 6.29 33.08
C GLY A 82 -21.11 5.86 34.55
N GLY A 83 -20.07 5.07 34.88
CA GLY A 83 -19.76 4.68 36.26
C GLY A 83 -18.56 5.44 36.82
N THR A 84 -18.39 5.41 38.15
CA THR A 84 -17.17 5.90 38.82
C THR A 84 -16.35 4.71 39.31
N GLY A 85 -15.05 4.66 38.98
CA GLY A 85 -14.14 3.61 39.43
C GLY A 85 -13.54 2.82 38.27
N ASP A 86 -13.11 1.60 38.57
CA ASP A 86 -12.41 0.75 37.62
C ASP A 86 -13.37 0.19 36.56
N ILE A 87 -12.82 -0.03 35.36
CA ILE A 87 -13.51 -0.70 34.26
C ILE A 87 -13.01 -2.15 34.21
N TYR A 88 -13.95 -3.08 34.18
CA TYR A 88 -13.70 -4.50 34.00
C TYR A 88 -14.02 -4.94 32.58
N ILE A 89 -13.19 -5.84 32.06
CA ILE A 89 -13.40 -6.51 30.78
C ILE A 89 -13.95 -7.91 31.07
N ALA A 90 -14.91 -8.35 30.25
CA ALA A 90 -15.59 -9.65 30.37
C ALA A 90 -16.34 -9.89 31.69
N HIS A 91 -16.52 -8.86 32.52
CA HIS A 91 -17.07 -8.97 33.86
C HIS A 91 -17.83 -7.70 34.25
N GLU A 92 -18.93 -7.89 34.97
CA GLU A 92 -19.61 -6.82 35.69
C GLU A 92 -19.86 -7.24 37.15
N ASN A 93 -19.56 -6.30 38.06
CA ASN A 93 -19.43 -6.54 39.49
C ASN A 93 -20.78 -6.32 40.21
N GLU A 94 -21.80 -7.06 39.78
CA GLU A 94 -23.12 -7.11 40.42
C GLU A 94 -23.44 -8.57 40.83
N SER A 95 -23.88 -8.76 42.07
CA SER A 95 -24.23 -10.07 42.64
C SER A 95 -23.08 -11.10 42.55
N ASP A 96 -23.33 -12.33 42.09
CA ASP A 96 -22.34 -13.41 41.88
C ASP A 96 -21.32 -13.12 40.75
N GLY A 97 -21.41 -11.95 40.11
CA GLY A 97 -20.60 -11.55 38.97
C GLY A 97 -21.16 -12.08 37.65
N TYR A 98 -21.38 -11.18 36.69
CA TYR A 98 -21.82 -11.54 35.36
C TYR A 98 -20.65 -11.60 34.40
N TYR A 99 -20.28 -12.82 33.98
CA TYR A 99 -19.12 -13.04 33.12
C TYR A 99 -19.52 -13.31 31.67
N PHE A 100 -18.80 -12.68 30.74
CA PHE A 100 -18.82 -13.10 29.34
C PHE A 100 -18.19 -14.48 29.20
N LYS A 101 -18.83 -15.32 28.38
CA LYS A 101 -18.34 -16.68 28.06
C LYS A 101 -18.01 -16.70 26.58
N GLY A 102 -16.80 -16.26 26.26
CA GLY A 102 -16.27 -16.15 24.90
C GLY A 102 -14.85 -15.56 24.95
N LEU A 103 -14.25 -15.37 23.78
CA LEU A 103 -12.96 -14.72 23.64
C LEU A 103 -13.17 -13.21 23.40
N ILE A 104 -12.33 -12.39 24.01
CA ILE A 104 -12.23 -10.96 23.73
C ILE A 104 -10.78 -10.71 23.36
N ASP A 105 -10.55 -10.02 22.25
CA ASP A 105 -9.22 -9.67 21.78
C ASP A 105 -9.18 -8.21 21.30
N GLU A 106 -7.98 -7.66 21.14
CA GLU A 106 -7.72 -6.34 20.56
C GLU A 106 -8.43 -5.16 21.28
N VAL A 107 -8.52 -5.24 22.60
CA VAL A 107 -9.18 -4.20 23.42
C VAL A 107 -8.40 -2.89 23.40
N LYS A 108 -9.07 -1.81 22.96
CA LYS A 108 -8.49 -0.46 22.86
C LYS A 108 -9.35 0.57 23.57
N PHE A 109 -8.70 1.53 24.23
CA PHE A 109 -9.35 2.68 24.87
C PHE A 109 -8.85 3.97 24.22
N TYR A 110 -9.77 4.89 23.96
CA TYR A 110 -9.47 6.18 23.34
C TYR A 110 -9.88 7.31 24.26
N ASN A 111 -9.07 8.37 24.29
CA ASN A 111 -9.36 9.62 24.99
C ASN A 111 -10.02 10.66 24.07
N LYS A 112 -10.49 10.24 22.89
CA LYS A 112 -11.15 11.09 21.89
C LYS A 112 -12.39 10.37 21.33
N GLU A 113 -13.34 11.15 20.83
CA GLU A 113 -14.41 10.64 19.98
C GLU A 113 -13.79 10.10 18.68
N LEU A 114 -14.16 8.88 18.31
CA LEU A 114 -13.85 8.32 16.99
C LEU A 114 -14.97 8.64 16.02
N ASN A 115 -14.61 9.11 14.82
CA ASN A 115 -15.57 9.27 13.74
C ASN A 115 -15.81 7.96 12.98
N GLU A 116 -16.84 7.91 12.14
CA GLU A 116 -17.24 6.68 11.43
C GLU A 116 -16.15 6.15 10.48
N THR A 117 -15.36 7.02 9.85
CA THR A 117 -14.24 6.63 8.99
C THR A 117 -13.12 5.97 9.80
N GLU A 118 -12.79 6.52 10.97
CA GLU A 118 -11.80 5.93 11.88
C GLU A 118 -12.26 4.56 12.38
N ILE A 119 -13.54 4.43 12.75
CA ILE A 119 -14.14 3.15 13.20
C ILE A 119 -14.12 2.13 12.07
N LYS A 120 -14.46 2.52 10.84
CA LYS A 120 -14.38 1.63 9.68
C LYS A 120 -12.95 1.18 9.42
N THR A 121 -11.99 2.10 9.50
CA THR A 121 -10.56 1.77 9.34
C THR A 121 -10.09 0.76 10.39
N LEU A 122 -10.51 0.94 11.65
CA LEU A 122 -10.22 -0.01 12.73
C LEU A 122 -10.84 -1.37 12.47
N PHE A 123 -12.10 -1.42 12.06
CA PHE A 123 -12.78 -2.67 11.70
C PHE A 123 -12.08 -3.39 10.54
N ASP A 124 -11.80 -2.68 9.45
CA ASP A 124 -11.12 -3.24 8.28
C ASP A 124 -9.73 -3.77 8.70
N SER A 125 -9.01 -3.06 9.57
CA SER A 125 -7.72 -3.52 10.11
C SER A 125 -7.84 -4.75 11.03
N SER A 126 -8.95 -4.88 11.77
CA SER A 126 -9.22 -6.05 12.63
C SER A 126 -9.64 -7.28 11.83
N ALA A 127 -10.25 -7.10 10.66
CA ALA A 127 -10.57 -8.19 9.73
C ALA A 127 -9.32 -8.75 9.03
N ILE A 128 -8.27 -7.94 8.89
CA ILE A 128 -6.96 -8.31 8.33
C ILE A 128 -6.10 -9.10 9.35
N ASN A 129 -6.45 -9.06 10.64
CA ASN A 129 -5.79 -9.83 11.71
C ASN A 129 -6.26 -11.29 11.84
N CYS A 130 -7.21 -11.75 11.01
CA CYS A 130 -7.44 -13.19 10.86
C CYS A 130 -6.39 -13.76 9.91
N ASP A 131 -5.33 -14.31 10.47
CA ASP A 131 -4.42 -15.23 9.77
C ASP A 131 -5.26 -16.26 8.97
N PRO A 132 -5.01 -16.48 7.67
CA PRO A 132 -5.68 -17.54 6.91
C PRO A 132 -5.52 -18.95 7.54
N ASP A 133 -4.57 -19.15 8.44
CA ASP A 133 -4.44 -20.39 9.24
C ASP A 133 -5.55 -20.56 10.30
N CYS A 134 -6.44 -19.57 10.49
CA CYS A 134 -7.63 -19.73 11.35
C CYS A 134 -8.70 -20.65 10.73
N TYR A 135 -8.59 -21.00 9.44
CA TYR A 135 -9.58 -21.81 8.73
C TYR A 135 -9.10 -23.19 8.25
N GLU A 136 -7.95 -23.68 8.72
CA GLU A 136 -7.58 -25.10 8.60
C GLU A 136 -7.65 -25.75 9.98
N ALA A 137 -8.78 -26.39 10.24
CA ALA A 137 -9.03 -27.19 11.42
C ALA A 137 -7.93 -28.28 11.58
N GLY A 138 -6.96 -27.97 12.44
CA GLY A 138 -6.02 -28.94 12.98
C GLY A 138 -4.80 -29.20 12.12
N LYS A 139 -3.75 -28.37 12.28
CA LYS A 139 -2.34 -28.80 12.47
C LYS A 139 -1.38 -27.60 12.55
N LYS A 140 -1.35 -26.95 13.71
CA LYS A 140 -0.12 -26.56 14.42
C LYS A 140 -0.50 -26.28 15.86
N SER A 141 -0.58 -27.37 16.62
CA SER A 141 -0.53 -27.30 18.07
C SER A 141 0.85 -26.79 18.46
N VAL A 142 0.95 -25.51 18.81
CA VAL A 142 1.82 -25.19 19.94
C VAL A 142 1.19 -25.93 21.10
N LYS A 143 1.79 -27.04 21.54
CA LYS A 143 1.43 -27.64 22.81
C LYS A 143 1.77 -26.62 23.90
N ARG A 144 0.84 -25.70 24.21
CA ARG A 144 0.77 -25.10 25.54
C ARG A 144 0.10 -26.14 26.42
N GLY A 145 0.92 -26.85 27.19
CA GLY A 145 0.44 -27.75 28.22
C GLY A 145 -0.44 -27.00 29.21
N ASP A 146 -1.47 -27.69 29.68
CA ASP A 146 -2.20 -27.52 30.93
C ASP A 146 -1.79 -26.30 31.78
N TYR A 147 -2.40 -25.13 31.52
CA TYR A 147 -2.42 -24.05 32.49
C TYR A 147 -3.69 -24.19 33.34
N ASN A 148 -3.56 -24.98 34.39
CA ASN A 148 -4.46 -24.93 35.54
C ASN A 148 -4.25 -23.60 36.27
N ASP A 149 -5.34 -22.99 36.72
CA ASP A 149 -5.48 -21.86 37.64
C ASP A 149 -4.18 -21.25 38.23
N ASN A 150 -3.95 -19.96 37.95
CA ASN A 150 -3.13 -18.97 38.70
C ASN A 150 -1.68 -18.63 38.28
N GLU A 151 -1.20 -18.92 37.06
CA GLU A 151 0.07 -18.34 36.60
C GLU A 151 -0.12 -17.08 35.75
N LYS A 152 0.38 -15.95 36.25
CA LYS A 152 0.51 -14.69 35.53
C LYS A 152 1.44 -14.91 34.32
N ILE A 153 1.04 -14.41 33.16
CA ILE A 153 1.94 -14.24 32.02
C ILE A 153 3.11 -13.38 32.52
N ASP A 154 4.33 -13.92 32.46
CA ASP A 154 5.52 -13.14 32.81
C ASP A 154 5.66 -12.00 31.79
N LEU A 155 6.03 -10.83 32.27
CA LEU A 155 6.12 -9.61 31.47
C LEU A 155 7.08 -9.81 30.28
N GLY A 156 8.08 -10.68 30.43
CA GLY A 156 9.01 -11.06 29.37
C GLY A 156 8.35 -11.77 28.18
N ASP A 157 7.40 -12.67 28.42
CA ASP A 157 6.69 -13.40 27.37
C ASP A 157 5.69 -12.49 26.64
N ALA A 158 5.03 -11.60 27.38
CA ALA A 158 4.17 -10.57 26.81
C ALA A 158 4.98 -9.57 25.96
N ILE A 159 6.18 -9.19 26.39
CA ILE A 159 7.08 -8.30 25.65
C ILE A 159 7.60 -8.96 24.36
N GLY A 160 7.93 -10.25 24.39
CA GLY A 160 8.34 -10.99 23.19
C GLY A 160 7.23 -11.07 22.15
N ILE A 161 6.00 -11.37 22.59
CA ILE A 161 4.83 -11.42 21.71
C ILE A 161 4.48 -10.03 21.17
N LEU A 162 4.54 -8.98 22.00
CA LEU A 162 4.33 -7.59 21.56
C LEU A 162 5.41 -7.13 20.56
N GLN A 163 6.66 -7.55 20.72
CA GLN A 163 7.73 -7.28 19.75
C GLN A 163 7.48 -7.99 18.42
N GLU A 164 7.11 -9.27 18.43
CA GLU A 164 6.81 -10.02 17.20
C GLU A 164 5.59 -9.44 16.45
N LEU A 165 4.53 -9.06 17.18
CA LEU A 165 3.32 -8.44 16.62
C LEU A 165 3.56 -7.02 16.09
N THR A 166 4.41 -6.23 16.74
CA THR A 166 4.80 -4.90 16.24
C THR A 166 5.73 -5.00 15.04
N THR A 167 6.64 -5.97 14.97
CA THR A 167 7.42 -6.23 13.76
C THR A 167 6.57 -6.76 12.61
N SER A 168 5.56 -7.58 12.88
CA SER A 168 4.65 -8.10 11.85
C SER A 168 3.74 -7.01 11.27
N SER A 169 3.11 -6.18 12.12
CA SER A 169 2.26 -5.08 11.63
C SER A 169 3.04 -3.97 10.94
N THR A 170 4.29 -3.70 11.35
CA THR A 170 5.16 -2.73 10.64
C THR A 170 5.72 -3.28 9.34
N LYS A 171 6.00 -4.59 9.25
CA LYS A 171 6.47 -5.24 8.00
C LYS A 171 5.52 -5.00 6.82
N TYR A 172 4.21 -5.07 7.04
CA TYR A 172 3.20 -4.84 6.00
C TYR A 172 2.85 -3.36 5.75
N GLN A 173 3.44 -2.43 6.50
CA GLN A 173 3.28 -0.98 6.30
C GLN A 173 4.44 -0.37 5.50
N LEU A 174 5.51 -1.14 5.24
CA LEU A 174 6.67 -0.69 4.45
C LEU A 174 6.51 -1.11 2.98
N THR A 175 5.37 -0.77 2.39
CA THR A 175 5.03 -1.18 1.02
C THR A 175 5.91 -0.54 -0.05
N SER A 176 6.49 0.62 0.24
CA SER A 176 7.40 1.32 -0.66
C SER A 176 8.38 2.18 0.11
N CYS A 177 9.42 2.68 -0.58
CA CYS A 177 10.30 3.72 -0.03
C CYS A 177 9.51 4.95 0.44
N LYS A 178 8.42 5.30 -0.26
CA LYS A 178 7.53 6.40 0.12
C LYS A 178 6.79 6.10 1.42
N ALA A 179 6.25 4.89 1.58
CA ALA A 179 5.61 4.47 2.82
C ALA A 179 6.58 4.51 4.01
N ILE A 180 7.82 4.06 3.81
CA ILE A 180 8.88 4.15 4.85
C ILE A 180 9.15 5.61 5.24
N LEU A 181 9.23 6.51 4.26
CA LEU A 181 9.46 7.93 4.50
C LEU A 181 8.29 8.58 5.24
N ASP A 182 7.05 8.36 4.79
CA ASP A 182 5.85 8.98 5.34
C ASP A 182 5.55 8.52 6.78
N ASN A 183 5.89 7.27 7.10
CA ASN A 183 5.76 6.73 8.46
C ASN A 183 6.89 7.19 9.41
N GLY A 184 7.85 8.00 8.94
CA GLY A 184 8.96 8.49 9.77
C GLY A 184 9.98 7.42 10.13
N ILE A 185 10.04 6.32 9.36
CA ILE A 185 10.93 5.17 9.61
C ILE A 185 12.26 5.34 8.87
N SER A 186 12.32 6.25 7.89
CA SER A 186 13.53 6.55 7.12
C SER A 186 14.74 6.87 8.02
N LYS A 187 15.87 6.25 7.68
CA LYS A 187 17.20 6.49 8.26
C LYS A 187 18.13 7.23 7.28
N GLY A 188 17.57 7.84 6.22
CA GLY A 188 18.30 8.46 5.12
C GLY A 188 18.38 7.56 3.88
N ASP A 189 19.13 7.98 2.86
CA ASP A 189 19.25 7.23 1.59
C ASP A 189 19.98 5.89 1.83
N GLY A 190 19.51 4.82 1.20
CA GLY A 190 20.15 3.51 1.36
C GLY A 190 19.27 2.34 0.97
N ILE A 191 19.71 1.14 1.33
CA ILE A 191 18.95 -0.09 1.09
C ILE A 191 17.90 -0.28 2.18
N TYR A 192 16.66 -0.55 1.75
CA TYR A 192 15.55 -0.91 2.60
C TYR A 192 14.85 -2.14 2.05
N THR A 193 14.29 -2.95 2.94
CA THR A 193 13.35 -3.99 2.58
C THR A 193 11.96 -3.38 2.44
N ILE A 194 11.33 -3.58 1.28
CA ILE A 194 9.94 -3.19 1.02
C ILE A 194 9.07 -4.41 0.75
N ASP A 195 7.76 -4.25 0.93
CA ASP A 195 6.75 -5.28 0.66
C ASP A 195 5.54 -4.72 -0.10
N PRO A 196 5.65 -4.49 -1.43
CA PRO A 196 4.66 -3.72 -2.20
C PRO A 196 3.28 -4.35 -2.32
N ASP A 197 3.16 -5.67 -2.24
CA ASP A 197 1.88 -6.38 -2.22
C ASP A 197 1.45 -6.84 -0.83
N GLY A 198 2.28 -6.62 0.20
CA GLY A 198 1.96 -6.88 1.59
C GLY A 198 1.79 -8.38 1.84
N GLN A 199 0.59 -8.80 2.25
CA GLN A 199 0.29 -10.24 2.42
C GLN A 199 0.08 -10.98 1.08
N GLY A 200 0.58 -10.41 -0.03
CA GLY A 200 0.51 -11.03 -1.34
C GLY A 200 1.50 -12.18 -1.52
N ASN A 201 1.73 -12.57 -2.77
CA ASN A 201 2.58 -13.71 -3.10
C ASN A 201 4.05 -13.32 -3.34
N ILE A 202 4.37 -12.03 -3.34
CA ILE A 202 5.74 -11.56 -3.51
C ILE A 202 6.35 -11.36 -2.13
N GLU A 203 7.33 -12.19 -1.80
CA GLU A 203 8.09 -12.02 -0.55
C GLU A 203 8.77 -10.64 -0.51
N PRO A 204 8.85 -10.00 0.66
CA PRO A 204 9.56 -8.74 0.85
C PRO A 204 10.98 -8.79 0.30
N PHE A 205 11.45 -7.67 -0.24
CA PHE A 205 12.74 -7.63 -0.92
C PHE A 205 13.44 -6.27 -0.78
N ASP A 206 14.76 -6.32 -0.94
CA ASP A 206 15.62 -5.15 -0.79
C ASP A 206 15.63 -4.30 -2.06
N VAL A 207 15.56 -2.98 -1.85
CA VAL A 207 15.66 -1.94 -2.87
C VAL A 207 16.52 -0.80 -2.36
N PHE A 208 17.09 -0.02 -3.28
CA PHE A 208 17.64 1.28 -2.91
C PHE A 208 16.53 2.33 -2.86
N CYS A 209 16.41 3.00 -1.71
CA CYS A 209 15.54 4.13 -1.50
C CYS A 209 16.35 5.43 -1.46
N ASP A 210 16.01 6.37 -2.33
CA ASP A 210 16.38 7.77 -2.16
C ASP A 210 15.30 8.47 -1.32
N MET A 211 15.68 8.84 -0.11
CA MET A 211 14.84 9.43 0.93
C MET A 211 15.02 10.95 1.02
N SER A 212 15.91 11.55 0.23
CA SER A 212 16.33 12.95 0.38
C SER A 212 16.02 13.81 -0.84
N SER A 213 16.21 13.28 -2.06
CA SER A 213 16.07 14.07 -3.29
C SER A 213 14.61 14.26 -3.68
N ASP A 214 14.26 15.47 -4.14
CA ASP A 214 12.95 15.76 -4.73
C ASP A 214 11.78 15.34 -3.83
N GLY A 215 11.92 15.51 -2.51
CA GLY A 215 10.93 15.10 -1.50
C GLY A 215 11.05 13.66 -1.01
N GLY A 216 12.00 12.88 -1.54
CA GLY A 216 12.34 11.53 -1.07
C GLY A 216 11.29 10.46 -1.36
N GLY A 217 11.54 9.25 -0.85
CA GLY A 217 10.65 8.09 -0.98
C GLY A 217 10.76 7.38 -2.33
N TRP A 218 11.80 7.65 -3.11
CA TRP A 218 11.98 7.08 -4.44
C TRP A 218 12.61 5.69 -4.37
N THR A 219 11.92 4.71 -4.96
CA THR A 219 12.39 3.34 -5.16
C THR A 219 13.17 3.25 -6.47
N LYS A 220 14.45 2.89 -6.42
CA LYS A 220 15.31 2.74 -7.60
C LYS A 220 15.08 1.41 -8.30
N ILE A 221 14.88 1.43 -9.61
CA ILE A 221 14.81 0.25 -10.48
C ILE A 221 16.01 0.26 -11.44
N GLU A 222 16.95 -0.64 -11.20
CA GLU A 222 18.21 -0.72 -11.94
C GLU A 222 18.13 -1.66 -13.14
N TYR A 223 18.87 -1.33 -14.20
CA TYR A 223 19.14 -2.23 -15.32
C TYR A 223 20.37 -3.08 -15.02
N LYS A 224 20.39 -4.32 -15.53
CA LYS A 224 21.56 -5.20 -15.40
C LYS A 224 22.74 -4.76 -16.27
N MET A 225 22.45 -4.18 -17.43
CA MET A 225 23.46 -3.78 -18.41
C MET A 225 22.95 -2.67 -19.32
N ASP A 226 23.89 -1.96 -19.94
CA ASP A 226 23.62 -0.99 -20.98
C ASP A 226 23.20 -1.69 -22.28
N LEU A 227 22.44 -0.98 -23.11
CA LEU A 227 22.24 -1.40 -24.50
C LEU A 227 23.52 -1.05 -25.26
N GLU A 228 24.25 -2.08 -25.68
CA GLU A 228 25.49 -1.94 -26.44
C GLU A 228 25.28 -1.09 -27.70
N LEU A 229 26.17 -0.12 -27.91
CA LEU A 229 26.24 0.65 -29.16
C LEU A 229 26.75 -0.26 -30.28
N LYS A 230 25.83 -0.68 -31.16
CA LYS A 230 26.12 -1.47 -32.35
C LYS A 230 24.96 -1.43 -33.32
N ASN A 231 25.15 -2.04 -34.48
CA ASN A 231 24.04 -2.38 -35.35
C ASN A 231 23.19 -3.51 -34.74
N HIS A 232 21.92 -3.21 -34.51
CA HIS A 232 20.92 -4.16 -33.98
C HIS A 232 20.06 -4.80 -35.06
N PHE A 233 20.14 -4.30 -36.31
CA PHE A 233 19.30 -4.70 -37.43
C PHE A 233 20.14 -4.87 -38.70
N ASN A 234 20.39 -6.12 -39.09
CA ASN A 234 21.28 -6.47 -40.20
C ASN A 234 20.49 -6.80 -41.50
N ASP A 235 19.42 -6.07 -41.75
CA ASP A 235 18.53 -6.26 -42.90
C ASP A 235 18.28 -4.93 -43.62
N GLU A 236 18.35 -4.94 -44.95
CA GLU A 236 18.33 -3.72 -45.76
C GLU A 236 17.08 -2.84 -45.52
N GLY A 237 17.34 -1.55 -45.30
CA GLY A 237 16.37 -0.46 -45.32
C GLY A 237 15.58 -0.23 -44.02
N ASP A 238 15.15 1.03 -43.89
CA ASP A 238 14.34 1.53 -42.79
C ASP A 238 13.02 0.80 -42.58
N LYS A 239 12.81 0.29 -41.37
CA LYS A 239 11.48 -0.20 -40.94
C LYS A 239 11.26 0.13 -39.47
N SER A 240 9.99 0.38 -39.13
CA SER A 240 9.58 0.64 -37.76
C SER A 240 9.45 -0.68 -36.99
N ARG A 241 10.40 -0.95 -36.08
CA ARG A 241 10.45 -2.24 -35.35
C ARG A 241 11.12 -2.09 -33.98
N TYR A 242 10.66 -2.88 -33.02
CA TYR A 242 11.29 -3.02 -31.70
C TYR A 242 12.57 -3.84 -31.81
N LEU A 243 13.48 -3.67 -30.85
CA LEU A 243 14.56 -4.63 -30.64
C LEU A 243 13.98 -6.02 -30.36
N SER A 244 14.68 -7.06 -30.82
CA SER A 244 14.24 -8.45 -30.64
C SER A 244 14.18 -8.88 -29.17
N ASN A 245 15.01 -8.27 -28.32
CA ASN A 245 15.08 -8.55 -26.89
C ASN A 245 14.73 -7.30 -26.10
N ASN A 246 14.08 -7.49 -24.95
CA ASN A 246 13.84 -6.44 -23.98
C ASN A 246 15.11 -6.17 -23.15
N PHE A 247 15.20 -4.96 -22.61
CA PHE A 247 16.18 -4.59 -21.59
C PHE A 247 15.92 -5.37 -20.31
N GLU A 248 16.99 -5.81 -19.65
CA GLU A 248 16.90 -6.56 -18.41
C GLU A 248 17.07 -5.67 -17.18
N THR A 249 16.13 -5.79 -16.26
CA THR A 249 16.16 -5.16 -14.93
C THR A 249 16.74 -6.09 -13.88
N VAL A 250 17.33 -5.52 -12.82
CA VAL A 250 17.84 -6.30 -11.67
C VAL A 250 16.69 -6.97 -10.92
N LEU A 251 15.60 -6.22 -10.68
CA LEU A 251 14.36 -6.77 -10.13
C LEU A 251 13.56 -7.51 -11.20
N SER A 252 12.80 -8.52 -10.78
CA SER A 252 11.90 -9.25 -11.67
C SER A 252 10.70 -8.40 -12.07
N THR A 253 10.06 -8.76 -13.19
CA THR A 253 8.83 -8.09 -13.67
C THR A 253 7.76 -8.02 -12.59
N ASP A 254 7.46 -9.13 -11.90
CA ASP A 254 6.41 -9.17 -10.88
C ASP A 254 6.65 -8.19 -9.72
N LYS A 255 7.92 -8.09 -9.27
CA LYS A 255 8.32 -7.15 -8.22
C LYS A 255 8.13 -5.70 -8.67
N ILE A 256 8.52 -5.39 -9.90
CA ILE A 256 8.37 -4.04 -10.45
C ILE A 256 6.89 -3.69 -10.63
N LEU A 257 6.07 -4.60 -11.16
CA LEU A 257 4.63 -4.40 -11.30
C LEU A 257 3.94 -4.20 -9.94
N ALA A 258 4.42 -4.86 -8.88
CA ALA A 258 3.92 -4.63 -7.52
C ALA A 258 4.29 -3.22 -7.02
N ILE A 259 5.53 -2.76 -7.25
CA ILE A 259 5.94 -1.37 -6.93
C ILE A 259 5.07 -0.36 -7.70
N GLN A 260 4.81 -0.58 -8.99
CA GLN A 260 3.96 0.31 -9.79
C GLN A 260 2.55 0.46 -9.22
N LYS A 261 1.96 -0.61 -8.66
CA LYS A 261 0.61 -0.58 -8.08
C LYS A 261 0.51 0.32 -6.85
N VAL A 262 1.58 0.44 -6.07
CA VAL A 262 1.63 1.29 -4.86
C VAL A 262 2.28 2.65 -5.10
N SER A 263 2.71 2.93 -6.33
CA SER A 263 3.34 4.19 -6.70
C SER A 263 2.31 5.16 -7.30
N THR A 264 2.48 6.44 -6.99
CA THR A 264 1.70 7.54 -7.57
C THR A 264 2.52 8.39 -8.53
N GLU A 265 3.86 8.31 -8.42
CA GLU A 265 4.80 9.02 -9.28
C GLU A 265 5.84 8.06 -9.84
N GLY A 266 6.30 8.34 -11.05
CA GLY A 266 7.42 7.63 -11.65
C GLY A 266 8.18 8.51 -12.63
N LYS A 267 9.49 8.34 -12.68
CA LYS A 267 10.36 9.08 -13.60
C LYS A 267 11.53 8.24 -14.08
N GLN A 268 11.93 8.48 -15.31
CA GLN A 268 13.10 7.87 -15.92
C GLN A 268 13.67 8.79 -17.00
N GLN A 269 14.99 8.95 -17.02
CA GLN A 269 15.68 9.49 -18.19
C GLN A 269 16.09 8.34 -19.11
N TYR A 270 15.89 8.48 -20.42
CA TYR A 270 16.48 7.62 -21.42
C TYR A 270 17.53 8.43 -22.18
N VAL A 271 18.72 7.86 -22.37
CA VAL A 271 19.79 8.46 -23.17
C VAL A 271 20.14 7.49 -24.27
N GLY A 272 19.64 7.75 -25.48
CA GLY A 272 19.93 6.94 -26.64
C GLY A 272 21.17 7.48 -27.36
N GLU A 273 22.21 6.66 -27.48
CA GLU A 273 23.42 6.92 -28.26
C GLU A 273 23.21 6.51 -29.71
N CYS A 274 23.78 7.24 -30.66
CA CYS A 274 23.54 7.02 -32.09
C CYS A 274 24.77 7.30 -32.96
N LYS A 275 24.83 6.57 -34.07
CA LYS A 275 25.62 6.84 -35.28
C LYS A 275 24.78 6.43 -36.49
N ASN A 276 24.61 7.32 -37.46
CA ASN A 276 23.75 7.15 -38.64
C ASN A 276 22.29 6.78 -38.30
N VAL A 277 21.82 7.10 -37.09
CA VAL A 277 20.47 6.75 -36.62
C VAL A 277 19.80 7.98 -36.02
N ILE A 278 18.62 8.32 -36.53
CA ILE A 278 17.77 9.40 -36.02
C ILE A 278 16.89 8.88 -34.87
N HIS A 279 16.97 9.55 -33.71
CA HIS A 279 16.15 9.20 -32.54
C HIS A 279 14.86 10.02 -32.43
N TYR A 280 14.83 11.24 -32.95
CA TYR A 280 13.68 12.14 -32.82
C TYR A 280 13.44 13.03 -34.05
N LEU A 281 14.16 14.15 -34.17
CA LEU A 281 14.02 15.08 -35.30
C LEU A 281 15.00 14.71 -36.41
N TYR A 282 14.52 14.44 -37.62
CA TYR A 282 15.38 14.37 -38.79
C TYR A 282 15.58 15.77 -39.39
N GLU A 283 16.70 16.41 -39.09
CA GLU A 283 16.93 17.82 -39.41
C GLU A 283 16.95 18.10 -40.91
N ALA A 284 17.52 17.19 -41.70
CA ALA A 284 17.65 17.30 -43.15
C ALA A 284 16.31 17.11 -43.91
N ALA A 285 15.28 16.57 -43.26
CA ALA A 285 13.98 16.41 -43.90
C ALA A 285 13.24 17.74 -44.06
N GLU A 286 12.64 17.97 -45.23
CA GLU A 286 11.78 19.13 -45.51
C GLU A 286 10.37 18.95 -44.92
N THR A 287 9.83 17.73 -44.99
CA THR A 287 8.52 17.33 -44.46
C THR A 287 8.65 16.05 -43.64
N ASP A 288 7.66 15.78 -42.79
CA ASP A 288 7.60 14.57 -41.97
C ASP A 288 8.88 14.34 -41.12
N LYS A 289 9.36 15.42 -40.50
CA LYS A 289 10.64 15.46 -39.79
C LYS A 289 10.71 14.51 -38.59
N TYR A 290 9.59 13.95 -38.14
CA TYR A 290 9.53 13.07 -36.97
C TYR A 290 9.28 11.61 -37.33
N ARG A 291 9.31 11.23 -38.61
CA ARG A 291 9.07 9.85 -39.06
C ARG A 291 10.02 8.81 -38.48
N HIS A 292 11.16 9.24 -37.97
CA HIS A 292 12.15 8.39 -37.32
C HIS A 292 12.11 8.45 -35.78
N ALA A 293 11.21 9.25 -35.21
CA ALA A 293 11.11 9.39 -33.76
C ALA A 293 10.86 8.04 -33.09
N PHE A 294 11.70 7.70 -32.11
CA PHE A 294 11.68 6.41 -31.42
C PHE A 294 10.36 6.20 -30.68
N GLY A 295 9.89 4.96 -30.63
CA GLY A 295 8.85 4.53 -29.68
C GLY A 295 9.45 3.84 -28.47
N TYR A 296 8.69 3.78 -27.37
CA TYR A 296 9.11 3.20 -26.11
C TYR A 296 8.10 2.16 -25.65
N LYS A 297 8.59 1.01 -25.18
CA LYS A 297 7.76 -0.02 -24.54
C LYS A 297 8.08 -0.08 -23.07
N PHE A 298 7.06 -0.20 -22.24
CA PHE A 298 7.15 -0.20 -20.78
C PHE A 298 6.97 -1.62 -20.21
N ILE A 299 7.40 -1.80 -18.96
CA ILE A 299 7.37 -3.10 -18.26
C ILE A 299 5.95 -3.71 -18.18
N ASP A 300 4.91 -2.86 -18.16
CA ASP A 300 3.49 -3.24 -18.18
C ASP A 300 2.96 -3.55 -19.60
N ASN A 301 3.85 -3.58 -20.61
CA ASN A 301 3.58 -3.68 -22.04
C ASN A 301 2.84 -2.48 -22.65
N THR A 302 2.65 -1.38 -21.93
CA THR A 302 2.23 -0.12 -22.56
C THR A 302 3.29 0.28 -23.60
N GLU A 303 2.83 0.82 -24.72
CA GLU A 303 3.69 1.39 -25.75
C GLU A 303 3.39 2.87 -25.91
N SER A 304 4.41 3.69 -26.09
CA SER A 304 4.24 5.05 -26.56
C SER A 304 3.93 5.05 -28.06
N PHE A 305 3.41 6.17 -28.56
CA PHE A 305 3.51 6.43 -29.99
C PHE A 305 4.99 6.55 -30.42
N SER A 306 5.22 6.29 -31.70
CA SER A 306 6.48 6.53 -32.42
C SER A 306 6.18 7.38 -33.64
N GLN A 307 7.23 7.87 -34.30
CA GLN A 307 7.13 8.62 -35.56
C GLN A 307 6.28 9.91 -35.46
N ARG A 308 6.27 10.56 -34.29
CA ARG A 308 5.46 11.77 -34.02
C ARG A 308 6.25 12.79 -33.21
N GLN A 309 5.92 14.05 -33.40
CA GLN A 309 6.52 15.16 -32.65
C GLN A 309 6.13 15.12 -31.18
N ASP A 310 4.82 14.99 -30.92
CA ASP A 310 4.27 14.94 -29.59
C ASP A 310 3.91 13.48 -29.25
N TYR A 311 4.55 12.94 -28.23
CA TYR A 311 4.28 11.61 -27.71
C TYR A 311 2.94 11.49 -26.97
N THR A 312 2.05 12.48 -27.15
CA THR A 312 0.77 12.59 -26.47
C THR A 312 -0.14 11.42 -26.84
N ASP A 313 -0.58 10.66 -25.84
CA ASP A 313 -1.59 9.63 -26.01
C ASP A 313 -2.84 9.96 -25.18
N PRO A 314 -3.99 10.28 -25.82
CA PRO A 314 -5.25 10.55 -25.13
C PRO A 314 -5.73 9.39 -24.25
N ASN A 315 -5.32 8.15 -24.55
CA ASN A 315 -5.66 6.98 -23.73
C ASN A 315 -4.70 6.80 -22.54
N ASN A 316 -3.56 7.47 -22.55
CA ASN A 316 -2.53 7.43 -21.52
C ASN A 316 -2.06 8.84 -21.14
N PRO A 317 -2.95 9.72 -20.65
CA PRO A 317 -2.63 11.13 -20.40
C PRO A 317 -1.54 11.35 -19.33
N ASN A 318 -1.29 10.33 -18.49
CA ASN A 318 -0.26 10.34 -17.44
C ASN A 318 1.08 9.71 -17.90
N LEU A 319 1.21 9.40 -19.19
CA LEU A 319 2.49 9.03 -19.81
C LEU A 319 3.04 10.25 -20.53
N ILE A 320 3.94 10.97 -19.87
CA ILE A 320 4.54 12.18 -20.42
C ILE A 320 5.96 11.85 -20.87
N ILE A 321 6.27 12.09 -22.14
CA ILE A 321 7.59 11.90 -22.73
C ILE A 321 8.04 13.24 -23.31
N GLN A 322 9.16 13.76 -22.79
CA GLN A 322 9.72 15.05 -23.16
C GLN A 322 11.15 14.89 -23.64
N VAL A 323 11.45 15.29 -24.87
CA VAL A 323 12.83 15.37 -25.38
C VAL A 323 13.54 16.54 -24.68
N LEU A 324 14.64 16.25 -24.01
CA LEU A 324 15.45 17.25 -23.29
C LEU A 324 16.55 17.81 -24.19
N GLU A 325 17.22 16.94 -24.93
CA GLU A 325 18.28 17.27 -25.87
C GLU A 325 18.23 16.30 -27.04
N ASP A 326 18.40 16.81 -28.27
CA ASP A 326 18.36 16.01 -29.49
C ASP A 326 19.66 16.16 -30.28
N GLY A 327 20.65 15.34 -29.92
CA GLY A 327 21.90 15.24 -30.67
C GLY A 327 21.77 14.36 -31.91
N CYS A 328 20.93 13.32 -31.89
CA CYS A 328 20.76 12.36 -32.99
C CYS A 328 19.84 12.87 -34.11
N LYS A 329 19.98 14.15 -34.47
CA LYS A 329 19.19 14.81 -35.52
C LYS A 329 19.87 14.85 -36.89
N GLU A 330 21.17 14.59 -36.88
CA GLU A 330 22.03 14.46 -38.06
C GLU A 330 22.28 12.96 -38.31
N ASN A 331 22.04 12.51 -39.55
CA ASN A 331 22.29 11.13 -39.95
C ASN A 331 23.73 11.02 -40.50
N ASP A 332 24.70 10.87 -39.59
CA ASP A 332 26.12 10.68 -39.91
C ASP A 332 26.84 9.80 -38.85
N ASP A 333 28.11 9.43 -39.11
CA ASP A 333 28.92 8.55 -38.23
C ASP A 333 29.56 9.29 -37.04
N VAL A 334 29.04 10.45 -36.64
CA VAL A 334 29.48 11.12 -35.41
C VAL A 334 28.64 10.61 -34.25
N LEU A 335 29.31 10.04 -33.23
CA LEU A 335 28.66 9.60 -32.01
C LEU A 335 27.99 10.79 -31.31
N ARG A 336 26.65 10.73 -31.20
CA ARG A 336 25.82 11.70 -30.47
C ARG A 336 24.83 10.97 -29.57
N SER A 337 24.01 11.75 -28.87
CA SER A 337 22.94 11.21 -28.06
C SER A 337 21.70 12.09 -28.08
N THR A 338 20.53 11.46 -27.97
CA THR A 338 19.26 12.12 -27.70
C THR A 338 18.77 11.68 -26.33
N SER A 339 18.44 12.65 -25.47
CA SER A 339 18.00 12.40 -24.11
C SER A 339 16.53 12.77 -23.93
N VAL A 340 15.79 11.91 -23.25
CA VAL A 340 14.34 11.99 -23.10
C VAL A 340 13.99 11.76 -21.64
N MET A 341 13.14 12.63 -21.08
CA MET A 341 12.54 12.48 -19.77
C MET A 341 11.17 11.84 -19.91
N ILE A 342 10.96 10.72 -19.20
CA ILE A 342 9.69 10.03 -19.11
C ILE A 342 9.17 10.23 -17.69
N LYS A 343 7.96 10.76 -17.56
CA LYS A 343 7.24 10.89 -16.28
C LYS A 343 5.98 10.04 -16.36
N SER A 344 5.99 8.92 -15.65
CA SER A 344 4.88 7.99 -15.52
C SER A 344 5.21 6.91 -14.51
N VAL A 345 4.22 6.38 -13.80
CA VAL A 345 4.37 5.15 -13.00
C VAL A 345 4.65 3.91 -13.85
N LYS A 346 4.52 4.00 -15.18
CA LYS A 346 4.77 2.90 -16.12
C LYS A 346 6.25 2.56 -16.34
N VAL A 347 7.16 3.42 -15.89
CA VAL A 347 8.60 3.13 -15.92
C VAL A 347 8.92 1.90 -15.06
N PRO A 348 9.97 1.13 -15.35
CA PRO A 348 10.97 1.31 -16.41
C PRO A 348 10.45 1.03 -17.82
N LEU A 349 11.05 1.70 -18.80
CA LEU A 349 10.97 1.25 -20.20
C LEU A 349 11.83 -0.01 -20.39
N ILE A 350 11.38 -0.93 -21.25
CA ILE A 350 12.03 -2.23 -21.48
C ILE A 350 12.39 -2.46 -22.95
N ASN A 351 11.97 -1.59 -23.86
CA ASN A 351 12.34 -1.71 -25.26
C ASN A 351 12.19 -0.36 -25.98
N VAL A 352 12.86 -0.20 -27.11
CA VAL A 352 12.74 0.95 -28.00
C VAL A 352 12.43 0.50 -29.42
N LYS A 353 11.62 1.29 -30.12
CA LYS A 353 11.25 1.09 -31.52
C LYS A 353 11.99 2.11 -32.36
N SER A 354 12.96 1.66 -33.15
CA SER A 354 13.63 2.50 -34.14
C SER A 354 12.86 2.46 -35.47
N SER A 355 12.95 3.54 -36.25
CA SER A 355 12.49 3.59 -37.65
C SER A 355 13.55 4.10 -38.63
N ASP A 356 14.73 4.48 -38.16
CA ASP A 356 15.95 4.72 -38.95
C ASP A 356 16.92 3.60 -38.59
N ASN A 357 16.90 2.52 -39.37
CA ASN A 357 17.64 1.31 -39.06
C ASN A 357 17.64 0.30 -40.20
N GLY A 358 18.66 -0.54 -40.23
CA GLY A 358 18.77 -1.66 -41.16
C GLY A 358 20.00 -1.54 -42.06
N ASP A 359 20.53 -0.34 -42.20
CA ASP A 359 21.76 -0.12 -42.94
C ASP A 359 22.95 -0.56 -42.09
N SER A 360 23.99 -1.09 -42.74
CA SER A 360 25.14 -1.70 -42.05
C SER A 360 25.92 -0.73 -41.15
N THR A 361 25.69 0.56 -41.30
CA THR A 361 26.34 1.66 -40.55
C THR A 361 25.48 2.19 -39.41
N ASP A 362 24.24 1.72 -39.29
CA ASP A 362 23.30 2.19 -38.28
C ASP A 362 23.66 1.56 -36.95
N GLU A 363 24.14 2.37 -36.02
CA GLU A 363 24.48 1.91 -34.68
C GLU A 363 23.75 2.76 -33.65
N PHE A 364 23.07 2.10 -32.71
CA PHE A 364 22.50 2.80 -31.57
C PHE A 364 22.65 1.99 -30.29
N GLY A 365 22.63 2.69 -29.16
CA GLY A 365 22.88 2.15 -27.83
C GLY A 365 22.19 2.98 -26.77
N SER A 366 22.35 2.60 -25.50
CA SER A 366 21.85 3.39 -24.38
C SER A 366 22.54 3.07 -23.08
N GLN A 367 22.92 4.12 -22.34
CA GLN A 367 23.52 4.04 -21.00
C GLN A 367 22.48 3.77 -19.91
N LEU A 368 21.77 2.64 -20.00
CA LEU A 368 20.66 2.27 -19.11
C LEU A 368 21.06 2.18 -17.63
N THR A 369 22.23 1.63 -17.31
CA THR A 369 22.70 1.44 -15.92
C THR A 369 22.96 2.75 -15.18
N LYS A 370 23.24 3.84 -15.92
CA LYS A 370 23.40 5.20 -15.37
C LYS A 370 22.08 5.96 -15.28
N ASN A 371 21.03 5.47 -15.93
CA ASN A 371 19.74 6.14 -16.04
C ASN A 371 18.60 5.20 -15.58
N PRO A 372 18.59 4.82 -14.29
CA PRO A 372 17.58 3.94 -13.72
C PRO A 372 16.19 4.59 -13.75
N ALA A 373 15.16 3.77 -13.59
CA ALA A 373 13.81 4.26 -13.30
C ALA A 373 13.61 4.47 -11.80
N TRP A 374 12.73 5.39 -11.45
CA TRP A 374 12.39 5.72 -10.07
C TRP A 374 10.87 5.73 -9.90
N LEU A 375 10.38 5.08 -8.84
CA LEU A 375 8.95 4.94 -8.53
C LEU A 375 8.69 5.30 -7.06
N ARG A 376 7.61 6.03 -6.76
CA ARG A 376 7.22 6.33 -5.37
C ARG A 376 5.73 6.50 -5.15
#